data_AF-A0A1W6BAM2-F1
#
_entry.id   AF-A0A1W6BAM2-F1
#
_cell.length_a   1.000
_cell.length_b   1.000
_cell.length_c   1.000
_cell.angle_alpha   90.00
_cell.angle_beta   90.00
_cell.angle_gamma   90.00
#
_symmetry.space_group_name_H-M   'P 1'
#
loop_
_entity.id
_entity.type
_entity.pdbx_description
1 polymer ?
#
loop_
_entity_poly.entity_id
_entity_poly.type
_entity_poly.pdbx_seq_one_letter_code
_entity_poly.pdbx_strand_id
1 'polypeptide(L)'
;MPKHVIIPPGSGTPIAPFVPGTLADGVVYVSGTLPFDRENNVVHVGDPAAQTRHVLETIKSVIETAGGTLEDVTFNAIFLTDWSHYAAINQAYAEYFPGDKPARFCIQCGLVKPEALVEIASTAHIAK
;
A
#
# COMPACT_ATOMS: atom_id res chain seq x y z
N MET A 1 11.63 19.66 10.91
CA MET A 1 10.97 20.38 9.79
C MET A 1 9.50 19.97 9.76
N PRO A 2 8.54 20.73 9.17
CA PRO A 2 7.20 20.18 8.96
C PRO A 2 7.28 18.95 8.06
N LYS A 3 6.32 18.02 8.20
CA LYS A 3 6.23 16.86 7.31
C LYS A 3 6.08 17.30 5.85
N HIS A 4 6.67 16.54 4.93
CA HIS A 4 6.44 16.68 3.50
C HIS A 4 5.32 15.72 3.09
N VAL A 5 4.37 16.19 2.28
CA VAL A 5 3.29 15.33 1.75
C VAL A 5 3.75 14.71 0.44
N ILE A 6 3.51 13.41 0.26
CA ILE A 6 3.94 12.66 -0.92
C ILE A 6 2.70 12.37 -1.76
N ILE A 7 2.66 12.96 -2.96
CA ILE A 7 1.57 12.80 -3.93
C ILE A 7 2.22 12.42 -5.26
N PRO A 8 2.22 11.13 -5.62
CA PRO A 8 2.74 10.70 -6.91
C PRO A 8 2.05 11.42 -8.09
N PRO A 9 2.78 11.72 -9.18
CA PRO A 9 2.18 12.28 -10.38
C PRO A 9 1.05 11.39 -10.92
N GLY A 10 -0.13 11.98 -11.15
CA GLY A 10 -1.28 11.27 -11.68
C GLY A 10 -2.13 10.51 -10.64
N SER A 11 -1.87 10.69 -9.34
CA SER A 11 -2.82 10.30 -8.29
C SER A 11 -4.16 11.02 -8.45
N GLY A 12 -5.26 10.29 -8.27
CA GLY A 12 -6.61 10.86 -8.21
C GLY A 12 -6.89 11.58 -6.89
N THR A 13 -8.08 12.15 -6.77
CA THR A 13 -8.56 12.73 -5.50
C THR A 13 -8.87 11.63 -4.50
N PRO A 14 -8.27 11.62 -3.30
CA PRO A 14 -8.55 10.60 -2.28
C PRO A 14 -10.03 10.57 -1.85
N ILE A 15 -10.53 9.38 -1.49
CA ILE A 15 -11.91 9.18 -1.02
C ILE A 15 -12.26 9.94 0.27
N ALA A 16 -11.25 10.35 1.06
CA ALA A 16 -11.39 11.05 2.33
C ALA A 16 -10.21 12.04 2.52
N PRO A 17 -10.19 12.90 3.56
CA PRO A 17 -9.17 13.96 3.69
C PRO A 17 -7.81 13.44 4.20
N PHE A 18 -7.10 12.70 3.35
CA PHE A 18 -5.73 12.23 3.57
C PHE A 18 -4.86 12.45 2.33
N VAL A 19 -3.56 12.14 2.44
CA VAL A 19 -2.58 12.17 1.35
C VAL A 19 -2.02 10.77 1.13
N PRO A 20 -1.55 10.39 -0.07
CA PRO A 20 -1.01 9.04 -0.33
C PRO A 20 0.13 8.64 0.61
N GLY A 21 0.99 9.58 0.97
CA GLY A 21 1.97 9.37 2.04
C GLY A 21 2.50 10.67 2.63
N THR A 22 3.28 10.53 3.69
CA THR A 22 3.98 11.63 4.35
C THR A 22 5.41 11.22 4.68
N LEU A 23 6.33 12.17 4.59
CA LEU A 23 7.74 12.02 4.94
C LEU A 23 8.09 12.98 6.08
N ALA A 24 8.66 12.44 7.14
CA ALA A 24 9.25 13.22 8.23
C ALA A 24 10.54 12.54 8.69
N ASP A 25 11.63 13.31 8.75
CA ASP A 25 12.92 12.87 9.29
C ASP A 25 13.40 11.50 8.74
N GLY A 26 13.21 11.27 7.43
CA GLY A 26 13.65 10.05 6.75
C GLY A 26 12.67 8.88 6.82
N VAL A 27 11.54 9.03 7.51
CA VAL A 27 10.51 8.00 7.63
C VAL A 27 9.32 8.33 6.74
N VAL A 28 8.97 7.39 5.86
CA VAL A 28 7.80 7.47 4.99
C VAL A 28 6.67 6.67 5.63
N TYR A 29 5.53 7.32 5.84
CA TYR A 29 4.27 6.68 6.18
C TYR A 29 3.38 6.72 4.95
N VAL A 30 3.13 5.56 4.34
CA VAL A 30 2.19 5.38 3.24
C VAL A 30 0.82 5.08 3.85
N SER A 31 -0.21 5.79 3.40
CA SER A 31 -1.59 5.57 3.84
C SER A 31 -2.09 4.16 3.49
N GLY A 32 -3.17 3.75 4.16
CA GLY A 32 -3.93 2.57 3.77
C GLY A 32 -4.31 2.66 2.30
N THR A 33 -3.80 1.73 1.51
CA THR A 33 -3.89 1.72 0.06
C THR A 33 -4.77 0.57 -0.38
N LEU A 34 -5.83 0.91 -1.10
CA LEU A 34 -6.80 -0.01 -1.69
C LEU A 34 -6.61 -0.10 -3.21
N PRO A 35 -7.12 -1.15 -3.87
CA PRO A 35 -7.03 -1.33 -5.31
C PRO A 35 -8.00 -0.38 -6.04
N PHE A 36 -7.71 0.92 -6.02
CA PHE A 36 -8.56 1.96 -6.61
C PHE A 36 -8.04 2.50 -7.95
N ASP A 37 -8.96 2.82 -8.86
CA ASP A 37 -8.71 3.73 -9.97
C ASP A 37 -8.66 5.20 -9.51
N ARG A 38 -8.56 6.15 -10.45
CA ARG A 38 -8.47 7.59 -10.13
C ARG A 38 -9.76 8.17 -9.58
N GLU A 39 -10.88 7.49 -9.81
CA GLU A 39 -12.22 7.84 -9.39
C GLU A 39 -12.63 7.13 -8.09
N ASN A 40 -11.70 6.39 -7.46
CA ASN A 40 -11.89 5.58 -6.25
C ASN A 40 -12.80 4.35 -6.46
N ASN A 41 -12.97 3.83 -7.67
CA ASN A 41 -13.62 2.53 -7.88
C ASN A 41 -12.64 1.39 -7.68
N VAL A 42 -13.12 0.27 -7.13
CA VAL A 42 -12.30 -0.93 -6.97
C VAL A 42 -12.00 -1.54 -8.34
N VAL A 43 -10.72 -1.71 -8.64
CA VAL A 43 -10.25 -2.44 -9.82
C VAL A 43 -9.99 -3.91 -9.49
N HIS A 44 -9.99 -4.77 -10.52
CA HIS A 44 -9.75 -6.21 -10.37
C HIS A 44 -10.73 -6.91 -9.41
N VAL A 45 -12.02 -6.60 -9.53
CA VAL A 45 -13.08 -7.18 -8.67
C VAL A 45 -13.04 -8.71 -8.73
N GLY A 46 -12.93 -9.34 -7.55
CA GLY A 46 -12.88 -10.80 -7.40
C GLY A 46 -11.50 -11.43 -7.59
N ASP A 47 -10.46 -10.67 -7.92
CA ASP A 47 -9.08 -11.16 -8.07
C ASP A 47 -8.18 -10.60 -6.95
N PRO A 48 -7.98 -11.34 -5.84
CA PRO A 48 -7.17 -10.86 -4.73
C PRO A 48 -5.69 -10.69 -5.08
N ALA A 49 -5.16 -11.47 -6.04
CA ALA A 49 -3.77 -11.33 -6.45
C ALA A 49 -3.58 -10.06 -7.27
N ALA A 50 -4.44 -9.79 -8.25
CA ALA A 50 -4.37 -8.57 -9.05
C ALA A 50 -4.64 -7.31 -8.21
N GLN A 51 -5.58 -7.35 -7.26
CA GLN A 51 -5.78 -6.26 -6.29
C GLN A 51 -4.52 -6.00 -5.46
N THR A 52 -3.86 -7.05 -4.97
CA THR A 52 -2.62 -6.93 -4.19
C THR A 52 -1.50 -6.28 -5.01
N ARG A 53 -1.33 -6.66 -6.28
CA ARG A 53 -0.33 -6.05 -7.17
C ARG A 53 -0.60 -4.57 -7.37
N HIS A 54 -1.86 -4.19 -7.65
CA HIS A 54 -2.24 -2.78 -7.81
C HIS A 54 -1.94 -1.95 -6.56
N VAL A 55 -2.26 -2.49 -5.38
CA VAL A 55 -1.95 -1.86 -4.09
C VAL A 55 -0.44 -1.67 -3.92
N LEU A 56 0.36 -2.69 -4.19
CA LEU A 56 1.82 -2.63 -4.04
C LEU A 56 2.52 -1.74 -5.06
N GLU A 57 2.04 -1.67 -6.31
CA GLU A 57 2.50 -0.67 -7.29
C GLU A 57 2.21 0.76 -6.83
N THR A 58 1.04 0.99 -6.23
CA THR A 58 0.67 2.30 -5.70
C THR A 58 1.58 2.68 -4.52
N ILE A 59 1.80 1.76 -3.59
CA ILE A 59 2.72 1.96 -2.45
C ILE A 59 4.15 2.23 -2.95
N LYS A 60 4.62 1.43 -3.91
CA LYS A 60 5.93 1.62 -4.56
C LYS A 60 6.06 3.02 -5.14
N SER A 61 5.05 3.48 -5.89
CA SER A 61 5.05 4.82 -6.47
C SER A 61 5.14 5.93 -5.40
N VAL A 62 4.47 5.77 -4.25
CA VAL A 62 4.60 6.70 -3.13
C VAL A 62 6.02 6.72 -2.57
N ILE A 63 6.61 5.55 -2.32
CA ILE A 63 7.96 5.44 -1.75
C ILE A 63 9.02 5.97 -2.73
N GLU A 64 8.92 5.65 -4.02
CA GLU A 64 9.81 6.17 -5.07
C GLU A 64 9.68 7.68 -5.24
N THR A 65 8.46 8.23 -5.15
CA THR A 65 8.24 9.69 -5.15
C THR A 65 8.87 10.36 -3.93
N ALA A 66 8.95 9.66 -2.79
CA ALA A 66 9.65 10.13 -1.61
C ALA A 66 11.18 10.00 -1.71
N GLY A 67 11.71 9.32 -2.74
CA GLY A 67 13.14 9.10 -2.97
C GLY A 67 13.69 7.79 -2.42
N GLY A 68 12.83 6.84 -2.03
CA GLY A 68 13.23 5.51 -1.56
C GLY A 68 12.91 4.39 -2.55
N THR A 69 13.02 3.15 -2.06
CA THR A 69 12.70 1.90 -2.77
C THR A 69 11.91 0.95 -1.88
N LEU A 70 11.39 -0.15 -2.43
CA LEU A 70 10.70 -1.17 -1.62
C LEU A 70 11.63 -1.91 -0.63
N GLU A 71 12.95 -1.86 -0.84
CA GLU A 71 13.93 -2.41 0.12
C GLU A 71 13.97 -1.60 1.42
N ASP A 72 13.55 -0.33 1.38
CA ASP A 72 13.51 0.56 2.54
C ASP A 72 12.29 0.31 3.43
N VAL A 73 11.34 -0.55 3.00
CA VAL A 73 10.12 -0.85 3.75
C VAL A 73 10.45 -1.69 4.98
N THR A 74 10.18 -1.13 6.16
CA THR A 74 10.43 -1.80 7.44
C THR A 74 9.19 -2.55 7.93
N PHE A 75 7.99 -2.05 7.61
CA PHE A 75 6.75 -2.60 8.13
C PHE A 75 5.56 -2.49 7.15
N ASN A 76 4.75 -3.55 7.07
CA ASN A 76 3.46 -3.56 6.39
C ASN A 76 2.31 -3.98 7.31
N ALA A 77 1.25 -3.16 7.34
CA ALA A 77 -0.03 -3.48 7.94
C ALA A 77 -0.97 -3.98 6.84
N ILE A 78 -1.31 -5.27 6.85
CA ILE A 78 -2.15 -5.89 5.81
C ILE A 78 -3.54 -6.17 6.41
N PHE A 79 -4.55 -5.69 5.71
CA PHE A 79 -5.96 -5.91 6.03
C PHE A 79 -6.60 -6.69 4.88
N LEU A 80 -7.28 -7.79 5.19
CA LEU A 80 -8.04 -8.57 4.21
C LEU A 80 -9.48 -8.79 4.69
N THR A 81 -10.37 -9.16 3.78
CA THR A 81 -11.78 -9.41 4.10
C THR A 81 -12.09 -10.89 4.36
N ASP A 82 -11.31 -11.80 3.78
CA ASP A 82 -11.52 -13.26 3.86
C ASP A 82 -10.19 -14.03 3.81
N TRP A 83 -9.98 -14.96 4.76
CA TRP A 83 -8.76 -15.77 4.83
C TRP A 83 -8.56 -16.71 3.63
N SER A 84 -9.60 -17.04 2.88
CA SER A 84 -9.48 -17.79 1.62
C SER A 84 -8.63 -17.07 0.57
N HIS A 85 -8.51 -15.74 0.65
CA HIS A 85 -7.67 -14.93 -0.23
C HIS A 85 -6.20 -14.85 0.22
N TYR A 86 -5.89 -15.30 1.45
CA TYR A 86 -4.58 -15.10 2.07
C TYR A 86 -3.43 -15.69 1.25
N ALA A 87 -3.61 -16.88 0.67
CA ALA A 87 -2.59 -17.52 -0.15
C ALA A 87 -2.27 -16.69 -1.41
N ALA A 88 -3.30 -16.21 -2.12
CA ALA A 88 -3.15 -15.40 -3.32
C ALA A 88 -2.52 -14.03 -3.04
N ILE A 89 -2.94 -13.38 -1.93
CA ILE A 89 -2.34 -12.11 -1.46
C ILE A 89 -0.85 -12.32 -1.15
N ASN A 90 -0.48 -13.39 -0.45
CA ASN A 90 0.92 -13.66 -0.11
C ASN A 90 1.80 -13.95 -1.32
N GLN A 91 1.27 -14.67 -2.30
CA GLN A 91 2.00 -14.95 -3.53
C GLN A 91 2.33 -13.63 -4.26
N ALA A 92 1.33 -12.77 -4.47
CA ALA A 92 1.54 -11.47 -5.09
C ALA A 92 2.45 -10.58 -4.25
N TYR A 93 2.28 -10.52 -2.92
CA TYR A 93 3.12 -9.74 -2.03
C TYR A 93 4.61 -10.14 -2.10
N ALA A 94 4.91 -11.44 -2.19
CA ALA A 94 6.29 -11.93 -2.24
C ALA A 94 7.04 -11.48 -3.52
N GLU A 95 6.32 -11.23 -4.62
CA GLU A 95 6.90 -10.72 -5.88
C GLU A 95 7.52 -9.31 -5.70
N TYR A 96 7.03 -8.52 -4.74
CA TYR A 96 7.44 -7.12 -4.52
C TYR A 96 8.57 -6.97 -3.50
N PHE A 97 8.83 -7.99 -2.68
CA PHE A 97 9.88 -7.99 -1.68
C PHE A 97 10.80 -9.20 -1.88
N PRO A 98 11.62 -9.27 -2.95
CA PRO A 98 12.41 -10.46 -3.26
C PRO A 98 13.52 -10.76 -2.23
N GLY A 99 14.11 -9.73 -1.61
CA GLY A 99 15.20 -9.84 -0.63
C GLY A 99 14.73 -9.99 0.81
N ASP A 100 15.34 -9.24 1.72
CA ASP A 100 14.93 -9.19 3.12
C ASP A 100 13.49 -8.66 3.22
N LYS A 101 12.65 -9.39 3.95
CA LYS A 101 11.21 -9.12 4.03
C LYS A 101 10.94 -8.07 5.12
N PRO A 102 9.99 -7.15 4.91
CA PRO A 102 9.50 -6.27 5.97
C PRO A 102 8.90 -7.07 7.13
N ALA A 103 8.96 -6.53 8.34
CA ALA A 103 8.05 -6.95 9.40
C ALA A 103 6.60 -6.68 8.95
N ARG A 104 5.64 -7.47 9.43
CA ARG A 104 4.23 -7.27 9.06
C ARG A 104 3.26 -7.87 10.06
N PHE A 105 2.03 -7.37 10.02
CA PHE A 105 0.87 -8.15 10.48
C PHE A 105 -0.11 -8.33 9.32
N CYS A 106 -1.00 -9.32 9.47
CA CYS A 106 -2.17 -9.48 8.62
C CYS A 106 -3.38 -9.77 9.50
N ILE A 107 -4.47 -9.02 9.33
CA ILE A 107 -5.72 -9.22 10.07
C ILE A 107 -6.90 -9.26 9.10
N GLN A 108 -7.99 -9.90 9.54
CA GLN A 108 -9.27 -9.86 8.84
C GLN A 108 -10.14 -8.75 9.44
N CYS A 109 -10.65 -7.84 8.61
CA CYS A 109 -11.57 -6.78 9.02
C CYS A 109 -12.41 -6.28 7.84
N GLY A 110 -13.36 -5.36 8.11
CA GLY A 110 -14.10 -4.67 7.06
C GLY A 110 -13.24 -3.59 6.37
N LEU A 111 -13.47 -3.37 5.07
CA LEU A 111 -12.84 -2.33 4.26
C LEU A 111 -13.90 -1.33 3.74
N VAL A 112 -13.45 -0.18 3.23
CA VAL A 112 -14.35 0.94 2.87
C VAL A 112 -15.27 0.66 1.67
N LYS A 113 -14.88 -0.25 0.76
CA LYS A 113 -15.71 -0.67 -0.39
C LYS A 113 -15.92 -2.18 -0.41
N PRO A 114 -17.14 -2.69 -0.71
CA PRO A 114 -17.46 -4.11 -0.67
C PRO A 114 -16.59 -5.00 -1.58
N GLU A 115 -16.15 -4.47 -2.72
CA GLU A 115 -15.37 -5.21 -3.71
C GLU A 115 -13.87 -5.28 -3.38
N ALA A 116 -13.41 -4.49 -2.40
CA ALA A 116 -12.02 -4.50 -1.97
C ALA A 116 -11.73 -5.74 -1.12
N LEU A 117 -10.70 -6.48 -1.49
CA LEU A 117 -10.30 -7.73 -0.85
C LEU A 117 -9.04 -7.56 0.02
N VAL A 118 -8.28 -6.48 -0.23
CA VAL A 118 -7.03 -6.18 0.46
C VAL A 118 -6.82 -4.67 0.58
N GLU A 119 -6.28 -4.25 1.71
CA GLU A 119 -5.74 -2.91 1.96
C GLU A 119 -4.37 -3.07 2.63
N ILE A 120 -3.38 -2.27 2.22
CA ILE A 120 -2.04 -2.28 2.82
C ILE A 120 -1.62 -0.86 3.17
N ALA A 121 -1.11 -0.66 4.39
CA ALA A 121 -0.37 0.53 4.77
C ALA A 121 1.11 0.16 5.02
N SER A 122 2.03 1.07 4.70
CA SER A 122 3.47 0.80 4.74
C SER A 122 4.25 1.85 5.49
N THR A 123 5.31 1.43 6.16
CA THR A 123 6.33 2.33 6.72
C THR A 123 7.68 1.99 6.13
N ALA A 124 8.42 3.01 5.69
CA ALA A 124 9.75 2.86 5.11
C ALA A 124 10.74 3.86 5.72
N HIS A 125 12.01 3.47 5.79
CA HIS A 125 13.12 4.30 6.26
C HIS A 125 14.07 4.58 5.10
N ILE A 126 14.03 5.80 4.56
CA ILE A 126 14.72 6.16 3.30
C ILE A 126 15.94 7.05 3.51
N ALA A 127 16.16 7.54 4.74
CA ALA A 127 17.37 8.31 5.08
C ALA A 127 18.53 7.37 5.42
N LYS A 128 19.72 7.70 4.89
CA LYS A 128 21.00 7.11 5.30
C LYS A 128 21.70 8.01 6.30
#